data_AF-A0A2S7NMF8-F1
#
_entry.id   AF-A0A2S7NMF8-F1
#
_cell.length_a   1.000
_cell.length_b   1.000
_cell.length_c   1.000
_cell.angle_alpha   90.00
_cell.angle_beta   90.00
_cell.angle_gamma   90.00
#
_symmetry.space_group_name_H-M   'P 1'
#
loop_
_entity.id
_entity.type
_entity.pdbx_description
1 polymer ?
#
loop_
_entity_poly.entity_id
_entity_poly.type
_entity_poly.pdbx_seq_one_letter_code
_entity_poly.pdbx_strand_id
1 'polypeptide(L)'
;MLLELNKPLSSASSSPAPADQLQEQPNCPLIRKEFSLFLAQTTKFLYAIQERQMRFAWKGDSLVVRELRWLQGLWASRRGNTQDRSFIEQQMELYKGTKCFTNMNREVLRKDVEVVEYLNDLIEMFW
;
A
#
# COMPACT_ATOMS: atom_id res chain seq x y z
N MET A 1 19.07 -25.75 -9.10
CA MET A 1 20.05 -25.83 -8.00
C MET A 1 19.58 -24.85 -6.92
N LEU A 2 18.88 -25.36 -5.91
CA LEU A 2 18.32 -24.58 -4.80
C LEU A 2 18.68 -25.33 -3.50
N LEU A 3 19.86 -25.01 -2.97
CA LEU A 3 20.39 -25.38 -1.66
C LEU A 3 21.32 -24.21 -1.35
N GLU A 4 20.98 -23.29 -0.46
CA GLU A 4 21.33 -23.35 0.95
C GLU A 4 20.53 -22.25 1.68
N LEU A 5 19.53 -22.63 2.48
CA LEU A 5 18.94 -21.68 3.45
C LEU A 5 18.51 -22.39 4.74
N ASN A 6 19.28 -23.41 5.14
CA ASN A 6 19.14 -24.08 6.42
C ASN A 6 20.49 -24.10 7.12
N LYS A 7 20.85 -23.02 7.81
CA LYS A 7 21.81 -23.12 8.90
C LYS A 7 21.36 -22.23 10.07
N PRO A 8 20.96 -22.82 11.22
CA PRO A 8 20.69 -22.03 12.41
C PRO A 8 22.03 -21.65 13.04
N LEU A 9 22.28 -20.36 13.21
CA LEU A 9 23.40 -19.88 14.01
C LEU A 9 22.94 -19.79 15.47
N SER A 10 23.05 -20.90 16.19
CA SER A 10 23.06 -20.87 17.65
C SER A 10 24.49 -21.00 18.16
N SER A 11 24.80 -20.14 19.14
CA SER A 11 25.89 -20.18 20.13
C SER A 11 27.14 -19.32 19.86
N ALA A 12 27.11 -18.12 20.42
CA ALA A 12 28.25 -17.56 21.14
C ALA A 12 27.69 -16.74 22.32
N SER A 13 27.81 -17.30 23.52
CA SER A 13 27.50 -16.66 24.80
C SER A 13 28.73 -15.91 25.32
N SER A 14 28.64 -14.59 25.52
CA SER A 14 29.40 -13.88 26.56
C SER A 14 28.88 -12.45 26.79
N SER A 15 28.33 -12.25 28.00
CA SER A 15 28.15 -11.01 28.78
C SER A 15 27.10 -9.96 28.35
N PRO A 16 26.25 -9.47 29.29
CA PRO A 16 25.21 -8.50 29.01
C PRO A 16 25.80 -7.08 29.01
N ALA A 17 26.11 -6.55 27.83
CA ALA A 17 26.15 -5.10 27.67
C ALA A 17 24.70 -4.58 27.86
N PRO A 18 24.49 -3.41 28.52
CA PRO A 18 23.14 -2.87 28.64
C PRO A 18 22.62 -2.66 27.23
N ALA A 19 21.53 -3.36 26.90
CA ALA A 19 20.79 -3.14 25.69
C ALA A 19 20.08 -1.79 25.80
N ASP A 20 20.85 -0.70 25.71
CA ASP A 20 20.33 0.57 25.23
C ASP A 20 19.98 0.33 23.78
N GLN A 21 18.75 -0.17 23.59
CA GLN A 21 18.06 -0.11 22.33
C GLN A 21 17.91 1.39 22.02
N LEU A 22 18.90 1.95 21.33
CA LEU A 22 18.71 3.12 20.48
C LEU A 22 17.64 2.71 19.45
N GLN A 23 16.37 2.81 19.84
CA GLN A 23 15.27 2.90 18.90
C GLN A 23 15.55 4.16 18.10
N GLU A 24 16.10 4.00 16.90
CA GLU A 24 16.14 5.07 15.92
C GLU A 24 14.74 5.65 15.82
N GLN A 25 14.59 6.89 16.28
CA GLN A 25 13.33 7.61 16.21
C GLN A 25 12.92 7.65 14.73
N PRO A 26 11.68 7.25 14.39
CA PRO A 26 11.26 7.22 13.01
C PRO A 26 11.31 8.64 12.42
N ASN A 27 11.89 8.77 11.22
CA ASN A 27 11.95 10.05 10.51
C ASN A 27 10.55 10.40 9.97
N CYS A 28 9.70 10.98 10.82
CA CYS A 28 8.31 11.28 10.49
C CYS A 28 8.13 12.19 9.27
N PRO A 29 8.94 13.25 9.06
CA PRO A 29 8.89 14.03 7.82
C PRO A 29 9.08 13.17 6.57
N LEU A 30 10.04 12.24 6.59
CA LEU A 30 10.29 11.33 5.47
C LEU A 30 9.13 10.36 5.26
N ILE A 31 8.67 9.69 6.32
CA ILE A 31 7.57 8.70 6.24
C ILE A 31 6.30 9.33 5.67
N ARG A 32 5.92 10.53 6.15
CA ARG A 32 4.74 11.26 5.65
C ARG A 32 4.92 11.67 4.19
N LYS A 33 6.13 12.05 3.79
CA LYS A 33 6.46 12.42 2.41
C LYS A 33 6.36 11.22 1.48
N GLU A 34 6.92 10.08 1.87
CA GLU A 34 6.88 8.84 1.09
C GLU A 34 5.46 8.32 0.93
N PHE A 35 4.67 8.31 2.01
CA PHE A 35 3.24 7.99 1.95
C PHE A 35 2.49 8.90 0.97
N SER A 36 2.68 10.21 1.08
CA SER A 36 2.01 11.17 0.19
C SER A 36 2.46 11.02 -1.26
N LEU A 37 3.75 10.73 -1.50
CA LEU A 37 4.31 10.49 -2.82
C LEU A 37 3.73 9.20 -3.43
N PHE A 38 3.62 8.13 -2.65
CA PHE A 38 3.04 6.87 -3.08
C PHE A 38 1.60 7.06 -3.58
N LEU A 39 0.77 7.77 -2.80
CA LEU A 39 -0.61 8.07 -3.22
C LEU A 39 -0.64 8.93 -4.48
N ALA A 40 0.20 9.97 -4.56
CA ALA A 40 0.29 10.83 -5.73
C ALA A 40 0.70 10.07 -7.00
N GLN A 41 1.66 9.14 -6.91
CA GLN A 41 2.04 8.30 -8.05
C GLN A 41 0.94 7.34 -8.44
N THR A 42 0.21 6.78 -7.46
CA THR A 42 -0.93 5.90 -7.74
C THR A 42 -2.05 6.66 -8.46
N THR A 43 -2.44 7.85 -7.98
CA THR A 43 -3.42 8.70 -8.67
C THR A 43 -2.95 9.07 -10.07
N LYS A 44 -1.67 9.42 -10.24
CA LYS A 44 -1.11 9.75 -11.57
C LYS A 44 -1.17 8.56 -12.53
N PHE A 45 -0.90 7.35 -12.05
CA PHE A 45 -1.05 6.13 -12.84
C PHE A 45 -2.50 5.91 -13.27
N LEU A 46 -3.46 6.02 -12.35
CA LEU A 46 -4.88 5.89 -12.66
C LEU A 46 -5.36 6.97 -13.65
N TYR A 47 -4.89 8.21 -13.50
CA TYR A 47 -5.18 9.30 -14.43
C TYR A 47 -4.68 9.01 -15.85
N ALA A 48 -3.49 8.43 -15.99
CA ALA A 48 -2.98 8.01 -17.29
C ALA A 48 -3.86 6.93 -17.96
N ILE A 49 -4.55 6.09 -17.17
CA ILE A 49 -5.54 5.13 -17.68
C ILE A 49 -6.82 5.86 -18.07
N GLN A 50 -7.29 6.81 -17.26
CA GLN A 50 -8.45 7.65 -17.58
C GLN A 50 -8.29 8.36 -18.93
N GLU A 51 -7.15 9.01 -19.18
CA GLU A 51 -6.89 9.69 -20.45
C GLU A 51 -6.96 8.73 -21.65
N ARG A 52 -6.47 7.50 -21.48
CA ARG A 52 -6.55 6.47 -22.51
C ARG A 52 -7.98 5.96 -22.68
N GLN A 53 -8.73 5.80 -21.59
CA GLN A 53 -10.15 5.42 -21.68
C GLN A 53 -10.96 6.48 -22.43
N MET A 54 -10.73 7.76 -22.16
CA MET A 54 -11.37 8.86 -22.91
C MET A 54 -11.01 8.85 -24.40
N ARG A 55 -9.79 8.45 -24.75
CA ARG A 55 -9.31 8.42 -26.14
C ARG A 55 -9.76 7.19 -26.92
N PHE A 56 -9.71 6.01 -26.30
CA PHE A 56 -9.93 4.73 -26.97
C PHE A 56 -11.33 4.17 -26.73
N ALA A 57 -12.07 4.69 -25.74
CA ALA A 57 -13.42 4.29 -25.38
C ALA A 57 -13.56 2.76 -25.24
N TRP A 58 -12.66 2.15 -24.45
CA TRP A 58 -12.70 0.72 -24.20
C TRP A 58 -14.03 0.34 -23.53
N LYS A 59 -14.53 -0.84 -23.88
CA LYS A 59 -15.82 -1.36 -23.41
C LYS A 59 -15.68 -2.13 -22.09
N GLY A 60 -16.81 -2.42 -21.46
CA GLY A 60 -16.91 -3.11 -20.17
C GLY A 60 -16.36 -4.54 -20.14
N ASP A 61 -16.09 -5.15 -21.29
CA ASP A 61 -15.43 -6.47 -21.43
C ASP A 61 -13.91 -6.36 -21.66
N SER A 62 -13.37 -5.15 -21.71
CA SER A 62 -11.94 -4.93 -21.93
C SER A 62 -11.08 -5.51 -20.80
N LEU A 63 -9.88 -5.96 -21.15
CA LEU A 63 -8.90 -6.39 -20.15
C LEU A 63 -8.58 -5.26 -19.15
N VAL A 64 -8.61 -4.00 -19.60
CA VAL A 64 -8.30 -2.84 -18.76
C VAL A 64 -9.28 -2.73 -17.59
N VAL A 65 -10.60 -2.78 -17.82
CA VAL A 65 -11.57 -2.70 -16.72
C VAL A 65 -11.50 -3.93 -15.80
N ARG A 66 -11.18 -5.11 -16.35
CA ARG A 66 -10.95 -6.30 -15.53
C ARG A 66 -9.78 -6.11 -14.56
N GLU A 67 -8.64 -5.61 -15.04
CA GLU A 67 -7.48 -5.36 -14.19
C GLU A 67 -7.72 -4.19 -13.21
N LEU A 68 -8.48 -3.16 -13.59
CA LEU A 68 -8.89 -2.09 -12.68
C LEU A 68 -9.79 -2.62 -11.54
N ARG A 69 -10.74 -3.50 -11.84
CA ARG A 69 -11.57 -4.16 -10.82
C ARG A 69 -10.75 -5.04 -9.90
N TRP A 70 -9.75 -5.74 -10.43
CA TRP A 70 -8.81 -6.51 -9.62
C TRP A 70 -7.98 -5.59 -8.70
N LEU A 71 -7.46 -4.48 -9.22
CA LEU A 71 -6.74 -3.47 -8.43
C LEU A 71 -7.64 -2.87 -7.34
N GLN A 72 -8.90 -2.59 -7.67
CA GLN A 72 -9.91 -2.10 -6.72
C GLN A 72 -10.14 -3.12 -5.60
N GLY A 73 -10.22 -4.40 -5.96
CA GLY A 73 -10.24 -5.50 -5.02
C GLY A 73 -9.03 -5.48 -4.09
N LEU A 74 -7.80 -5.30 -4.58
CA LEU A 74 -6.62 -5.23 -3.70
C LEU A 74 -6.65 -4.05 -2.74
N TRP A 75 -7.13 -2.89 -3.20
CA TRP A 75 -7.22 -1.68 -2.38
C TRP A 75 -8.30 -1.78 -1.31
N ALA A 76 -9.49 -2.27 -1.64
CA ALA A 76 -10.66 -2.18 -0.78
C ALA A 76 -11.18 -3.53 -0.24
N SER A 77 -10.68 -4.67 -0.71
CA SER A 77 -11.20 -5.99 -0.29
C SER A 77 -10.90 -6.28 1.18
N ARG A 78 -11.95 -6.70 1.89
CA ARG A 78 -11.88 -7.34 3.21
C ARG A 78 -11.71 -8.87 3.15
N ARG A 79 -11.63 -9.44 1.94
CA ARG A 79 -11.43 -10.86 1.70
C ARG A 79 -10.02 -11.10 1.15
N GLY A 80 -9.18 -11.71 1.99
CA GLY A 80 -8.12 -12.65 1.62
C GLY A 80 -7.21 -12.27 0.46
N ASN A 81 -6.37 -11.25 0.62
CA ASN A 81 -5.04 -11.35 0.01
C ASN A 81 -4.19 -12.32 0.86
N THR A 82 -2.94 -12.60 0.47
CA THR A 82 -2.05 -13.50 1.23
C THR A 82 -1.80 -13.09 2.71
N GLN A 83 -2.25 -11.91 3.13
CA GLN A 83 -2.23 -11.40 4.50
C GLN A 83 -3.64 -11.12 5.08
N ASP A 84 -4.72 -11.53 4.42
CA ASP A 84 -6.12 -11.26 4.77
C ASP A 84 -6.46 -9.77 4.98
N ARG A 85 -5.70 -8.85 4.35
CA ARG A 85 -5.83 -7.40 4.56
C ARG A 85 -5.85 -6.60 3.27
N SER A 86 -6.74 -5.62 3.17
CA SER A 86 -6.73 -4.63 2.10
C SER A 86 -5.41 -3.83 2.08
N PHE A 87 -5.08 -3.18 0.97
CA PHE A 87 -3.90 -2.32 0.92
C PHE A 87 -3.99 -1.15 1.93
N ILE A 88 -5.21 -0.67 2.19
CA ILE A 88 -5.47 0.33 3.24
C ILE A 88 -5.16 -0.24 4.62
N GLU A 89 -5.60 -1.47 4.92
CA GLU A 89 -5.36 -2.12 6.21
C GLU A 89 -3.86 -2.41 6.43
N GLN A 90 -3.13 -2.73 5.36
CA GLN A 90 -1.68 -2.90 5.40
C GLN A 90 -0.97 -1.58 5.70
N GLN A 91 -1.33 -0.48 5.03
CA GLN A 91 -0.74 0.84 5.30
C GLN A 91 -1.09 1.34 6.70
N MET A 92 -2.33 1.13 7.15
CA MET A 92 -2.75 1.47 8.50
C MET A 92 -1.92 0.72 9.55
N GLU A 93 -1.67 -0.58 9.38
CA GLU A 93 -0.80 -1.34 10.28
C GLU A 93 0.66 -0.87 10.21
N LEU A 94 1.19 -0.70 8.99
CA LEU A 94 2.56 -0.27 8.75
C LEU A 94 2.87 1.05 9.46
N TYR A 95 1.99 2.03 9.34
CA TYR A 95 2.22 3.36 9.90
C TYR A 95 1.80 3.50 11.37
N LYS A 96 0.92 2.64 11.88
CA LYS A 96 0.49 2.65 13.29
C LYS A 96 1.67 2.54 14.25
N GLY A 97 2.64 1.69 13.95
CA GLY A 97 3.84 1.50 14.77
C GLY A 97 4.78 2.71 14.81
N THR A 98 4.75 3.55 13.77
CA THR A 98 5.66 4.70 13.65
C THR A 98 5.26 5.88 14.55
N LYS A 99 3.98 5.96 14.95
CA LYS A 99 3.39 7.14 15.61
C LYS A 99 3.60 8.46 14.85
N CYS A 100 4.00 8.39 13.58
CA CYS A 100 4.28 9.56 12.78
C CYS A 100 3.01 10.23 12.26
N PHE A 101 1.84 9.63 12.36
CA PHE A 101 0.57 10.25 12.02
C PHE A 101 -0.23 10.53 13.29
N THR A 102 -0.70 11.76 13.45
CA THR A 102 -1.42 12.19 14.65
C THR A 102 -2.83 11.60 14.66
N ASN A 103 -3.44 11.46 13.49
CA ASN A 103 -4.74 10.81 13.32
C ASN A 103 -4.72 9.91 12.09
N MET A 104 -4.47 8.62 12.30
CA MET A 104 -4.43 7.59 11.25
C MET A 104 -5.70 7.59 10.37
N ASN A 105 -6.88 7.77 10.96
CA ASN A 105 -8.13 7.77 10.22
C ASN A 105 -8.24 8.97 9.27
N ARG A 106 -7.79 10.15 9.72
CA ARG A 106 -7.86 11.38 8.93
C ARG A 106 -6.72 11.50 7.92
N GLU A 107 -5.53 10.98 8.26
CA GLU A 107 -4.32 11.22 7.49
C GLU A 107 -3.97 10.06 6.55
N VAL A 108 -4.20 8.81 6.95
CA VAL A 108 -3.89 7.61 6.16
C VAL A 108 -5.16 7.12 5.49
N LEU A 109 -6.11 6.59 6.28
CA LEU A 109 -7.34 5.99 5.77
C LEU A 109 -8.10 6.90 4.81
N ARG A 110 -8.34 8.17 5.17
CA ARG A 110 -9.07 9.10 4.30
C ARG A 110 -8.40 9.27 2.93
N LYS A 111 -7.09 9.45 2.89
CA LYS A 111 -6.37 9.68 1.63
C LYS A 111 -6.33 8.41 0.78
N ASP A 112 -6.26 7.25 1.42
CA ASP A 112 -6.40 5.98 0.73
C ASP A 112 -7.81 5.78 0.15
N VAL A 113 -8.86 6.21 0.87
CA VAL A 113 -10.24 6.18 0.38
C VAL A 113 -10.41 7.08 -0.85
N GLU A 114 -9.77 8.25 -0.89
CA GLU A 114 -9.80 9.13 -2.08
C GLU A 114 -9.24 8.43 -3.33
N VAL A 115 -8.22 7.58 -3.19
CA VAL A 115 -7.71 6.75 -4.30
C VAL A 115 -8.73 5.69 -4.73
N VAL A 116 -9.43 5.07 -3.77
CA VAL A 116 -10.47 4.07 -4.06
C VAL A 116 -11.67 4.71 -4.75
N GLU A 117 -12.09 5.90 -4.33
CA GLU A 117 -13.16 6.67 -4.97
C GLU A 117 -12.79 6.96 -6.43
N TYR A 118 -11.59 7.50 -6.65
CA TYR A 118 -11.10 7.76 -8.01
C TYR A 118 -11.03 6.51 -8.89
N LEU A 119 -10.64 5.37 -8.31
CA LEU A 119 -10.61 4.10 -9.01
C LEU A 119 -12.01 3.58 -9.36
N ASN A 120 -12.99 3.76 -8.47
CA ASN A 120 -14.38 3.40 -8.75
C ASN A 120 -14.95 4.28 -9.87
N ASP A 121 -14.75 5.59 -9.81
CA ASP A 121 -15.18 6.53 -10.87
C ASP A 121 -14.59 6.14 -12.22
N LEU A 122 -13.30 5.80 -12.26
CA LEU A 122 -12.63 5.35 -13.48
C LEU A 122 -13.24 4.04 -14.02
N ILE A 123 -13.58 3.08 -13.15
CA ILE A 123 -14.24 1.83 -13.56
C ILE A 123 -15.63 2.10 -14.14
N GLU A 124 -16.35 3.09 -13.60
CA GLU A 124 -17.67 3.47 -14.09
C GLU A 124 -17.65 4.01 -15.52
N MET A 125 -16.55 4.62 -15.95
CA MET A 125 -16.37 5.13 -17.33
C MET A 125 -16.33 4.04 -18.42
N PHE A 126 -16.33 2.75 -18.06
CA PHE A 126 -16.30 1.65 -19.03
C PHE A 126 -17.70 1.08 -19.35
N TRP A 127 -18.75 1.59 -18.72
CA TRP A 127 -20.15 1.20 -18.95
C TRP A 127 -20.87 2.09 -19.96
#